data_AF-A0A1Q3M750-F1
#
_entry.id   AF-A0A1Q3M750-F1
#
_cell.length_a   1.000
_cell.length_b   1.000
_cell.length_c   1.000
_cell.angle_alpha   90.00
_cell.angle_beta   90.00
_cell.angle_gamma   90.00
#
_symmetry.space_group_name_H-M   'P 1'
#
loop_
_entity.id
_entity.type
_entity.pdbx_description
1 polymer ?
#
loop_
_entity_poly.entity_id
_entity_poly.type
_entity_poly.pdbx_seq_one_letter_code
_entity_poly.pdbx_strand_id
1 'polypeptide(L)'
;MKPFYNKLTNFLKYVHWSKSVILYDNRNAAYISDLVRIMEELSRLAGQSIVSGSEIPIMKAKVIDNLCEKINNIWYLYDKGWFVTEHISIDRGNGYHYWETLIKESLTAYNAKYGNSEIDIDLLPKVSGDFYVEVWQPVQNVTYQYEWWNNKRKFSHYFLLGSIGLLMLSLITILLFSNIIGCSIINYITVFCCCIFGYNIYELVRIKDKSNKIFS
;
A
#
# COMPACT_ATOMS: atom_id res chain seq x y z
N MET A 1 -5.57 0.03 6.57
CA MET A 1 -4.78 0.11 5.32
C MET A 1 -5.61 0.41 4.08
N LYS A 2 -6.77 -0.23 3.84
CA LYS A 2 -7.60 0.08 2.65
C LYS A 2 -7.90 1.58 2.43
N PRO A 3 -8.27 2.38 3.45
CA PRO A 3 -8.48 3.81 3.27
C PRO A 3 -7.24 4.57 2.77
N PHE A 4 -6.05 4.20 3.26
CA PHE A 4 -4.78 4.77 2.81
C PHE A 4 -4.51 4.42 1.34
N TYR A 5 -4.66 3.16 0.95
CA TYR A 5 -4.44 2.71 -0.42
C TYR A 5 -5.42 3.33 -1.42
N ASN A 6 -6.68 3.54 -1.02
CA ASN A 6 -7.64 4.26 -1.83
C ASN A 6 -7.20 5.71 -2.05
N LYS A 7 -6.83 6.44 -0.97
CA LYS A 7 -6.31 7.81 -1.09
C LYS A 7 -5.04 7.89 -1.94
N LEU A 8 -4.08 6.99 -1.73
CA LEU A 8 -2.85 6.90 -2.51
C LEU A 8 -3.14 6.62 -3.99
N THR A 9 -4.06 5.70 -4.28
CA THR A 9 -4.47 5.40 -5.66
C THR A 9 -5.06 6.64 -6.34
N ASN A 10 -5.97 7.35 -5.68
CA ASN A 10 -6.60 8.55 -6.25
C ASN A 10 -5.60 9.70 -6.42
N PHE A 11 -4.67 9.87 -5.48
CA PHE A 11 -3.55 10.80 -5.63
C PHE A 11 -2.67 10.46 -6.85
N LEU A 12 -2.32 9.18 -7.03
CA LEU A 12 -1.52 8.75 -8.19
C LEU A 12 -2.27 8.98 -9.50
N LYS A 13 -3.59 8.75 -9.54
CA LYS A 13 -4.44 9.08 -10.69
C LYS A 13 -4.43 10.59 -10.98
N TYR A 14 -4.55 11.41 -9.94
CA TYR A 14 -4.42 12.86 -10.06
C TYR A 14 -3.09 13.27 -10.70
N VAL A 15 -1.97 12.71 -10.22
CA VAL A 15 -0.63 12.95 -10.79
C VAL A 15 -0.57 12.51 -12.26
N HIS A 16 -1.13 11.35 -12.59
CA HIS A 16 -1.16 10.81 -13.96
C HIS A 16 -1.90 11.75 -14.93
N TRP A 17 -3.08 12.23 -14.55
CA TRP A 17 -3.86 13.15 -15.38
C TRP A 17 -3.21 14.54 -15.45
N SER A 18 -2.66 15.03 -14.33
CA SER A 18 -1.96 16.31 -14.29
C SER A 18 -0.74 16.32 -15.21
N LYS A 19 -0.02 15.19 -15.31
CA LYS A 19 1.10 15.04 -16.25
C LYS A 19 0.69 15.32 -17.71
N SER A 20 -0.54 15.00 -18.11
CA SER A 20 -1.03 15.21 -19.48
C SER A 20 -1.28 16.68 -19.83
N VAL A 21 -1.47 17.54 -18.83
CA VAL A 21 -1.74 18.98 -19.02
C VAL A 21 -0.57 19.87 -18.63
N ILE A 22 0.46 19.33 -17.98
CA ILE A 22 1.66 20.08 -17.58
C ILE A 22 2.64 20.15 -18.76
N LEU A 23 2.97 21.37 -19.17
CA LEU A 23 4.02 21.70 -20.12
C LEU A 23 5.30 22.09 -19.38
N TYR A 24 6.44 21.73 -19.96
CA TYR A 24 7.77 22.00 -19.39
C TYR A 24 8.61 22.76 -20.41
N ASP A 25 8.99 23.99 -20.09
CA ASP A 25 9.70 24.87 -21.03
C ASP A 25 11.18 24.48 -21.18
N ASN A 26 11.80 23.97 -20.10
CA ASN A 26 13.20 23.52 -20.11
C ASN A 26 13.37 22.16 -19.41
N ARG A 27 13.00 21.08 -20.10
CA ARG A 27 13.13 19.70 -19.57
C ARG A 27 14.53 19.28 -19.11
N ASN A 28 15.58 19.96 -19.61
CA ASN A 28 16.97 19.59 -19.35
C ASN A 28 17.53 20.25 -18.08
N ALA A 29 16.83 21.23 -17.49
CA ALA A 29 17.21 21.77 -16.20
C ALA A 29 17.12 20.65 -15.14
N ALA A 30 18.16 20.51 -14.31
CA ALA A 30 18.30 19.37 -13.39
C ALA A 30 17.05 19.17 -12.50
N TYR A 31 16.50 20.25 -11.94
CA TYR A 31 15.32 20.22 -11.08
C TYR A 31 14.02 19.84 -11.84
N ILE A 32 13.88 20.25 -13.11
CA ILE A 32 12.74 19.87 -13.96
C ILE A 32 12.86 18.41 -14.38
N SER A 33 14.06 17.97 -14.73
CA SER A 33 14.34 16.56 -15.06
C SER A 33 13.99 15.64 -13.88
N ASP A 34 14.35 16.02 -12.66
CA ASP A 34 13.98 15.28 -11.45
C ASP A 34 12.48 15.24 -11.22
N LEU A 35 11.78 16.37 -11.36
CA LEU A 35 10.32 16.42 -11.25
C LEU A 35 9.65 15.53 -12.31
N VAL A 36 10.07 15.63 -13.56
CA VAL A 36 9.54 14.82 -14.68
C VAL A 36 9.73 13.33 -14.38
N ARG A 37 10.91 12.93 -13.90
CA ARG A 37 11.19 11.54 -13.52
C ARG A 37 10.27 11.06 -12.41
N ILE A 38 10.07 11.84 -11.35
CA ILE A 38 9.15 11.50 -10.26
C ILE A 38 7.72 11.35 -10.82
N MET A 39 7.25 12.34 -11.57
CA MET A 39 5.91 12.33 -12.17
C MET A 39 5.71 11.12 -13.08
N GLU A 40 6.72 10.72 -13.86
CA GLU A 40 6.69 9.53 -14.72
C GLU A 40 6.56 8.23 -13.92
N GLU A 41 7.35 8.08 -12.87
CA GLU A 41 7.31 6.89 -12.02
C GLU A 41 5.95 6.74 -11.32
N LEU A 42 5.41 7.83 -10.75
CA LEU A 42 4.09 7.86 -10.10
C LEU A 42 2.97 7.60 -11.10
N SER A 43 3.03 8.25 -12.27
CA SER A 43 2.09 8.06 -13.38
C SER A 43 2.06 6.61 -13.86
N ARG A 44 3.21 5.93 -13.92
CA ARG A 44 3.27 4.51 -14.34
C ARG A 44 2.55 3.60 -13.36
N LEU A 45 2.65 3.88 -12.06
CA LEU A 45 1.92 3.14 -11.03
C LEU A 45 0.41 3.39 -11.13
N ALA A 46 0.01 4.63 -11.37
CA ALA A 46 -1.39 4.99 -11.59
C ALA A 46 -1.98 4.29 -12.81
N GLY A 47 -1.23 4.23 -13.92
CA GLY A 47 -1.67 3.61 -15.17
C GLY A 47 -2.09 2.15 -14.99
N GLN A 48 -1.39 1.39 -14.13
CA GLN A 48 -1.79 0.02 -13.80
C GLN A 48 -3.17 -0.04 -13.13
N SER A 49 -3.44 0.86 -12.18
CA SER A 49 -4.73 0.98 -11.48
C SER A 49 -5.85 1.49 -12.38
N ILE A 50 -5.56 2.40 -13.30
CA ILE A 50 -6.52 2.95 -14.26
C ILE A 50 -6.99 1.84 -15.20
N VAL A 51 -6.05 1.07 -15.76
CA VAL A 51 -6.37 -0.02 -16.69
C VAL A 51 -7.09 -1.17 -15.98
N SER A 52 -6.67 -1.52 -14.75
CA SER A 52 -7.31 -2.62 -14.01
C SER A 52 -8.63 -2.24 -13.37
N GLY A 53 -8.94 -0.94 -13.23
CA GLY A 53 -10.06 -0.43 -12.43
C GLY A 53 -9.95 -0.69 -10.93
N SER A 54 -8.84 -1.29 -10.47
CA SER A 54 -8.61 -1.69 -9.08
C SER A 54 -7.62 -0.76 -8.38
N GLU A 55 -7.65 -0.73 -7.05
CA GLU A 55 -6.63 -0.05 -6.24
C GLU A 55 -5.23 -0.63 -6.51
N ILE A 56 -4.19 0.18 -6.29
CA ILE A 56 -2.81 -0.32 -6.40
C ILE A 56 -2.57 -1.48 -5.42
N PRO A 57 -1.76 -2.48 -5.78
CA PRO A 57 -1.54 -3.64 -4.93
C PRO A 57 -0.85 -3.25 -3.62
N ILE A 58 -1.10 -4.05 -2.58
CA ILE A 58 -0.44 -3.88 -1.28
C ILE A 58 1.06 -4.15 -1.44
N MET A 59 1.87 -3.13 -1.17
CA MET A 59 3.33 -3.16 -1.26
C MET A 59 3.98 -3.34 0.13
N LYS A 60 5.27 -3.65 0.14
CA LYS A 60 6.09 -3.68 1.36
C LYS A 60 6.21 -2.28 1.97
N ALA A 61 6.31 -2.17 3.28
CA ALA A 61 6.36 -0.89 3.98
C ALA A 61 7.50 0.00 3.47
N LYS A 62 8.71 -0.55 3.28
CA LYS A 62 9.86 0.18 2.71
C LYS A 62 9.61 0.74 1.31
N VAL A 63 8.82 0.04 0.49
CA VAL A 63 8.48 0.50 -0.88
C VAL A 63 7.48 1.65 -0.81
N ILE A 64 6.50 1.57 0.10
CA ILE A 64 5.52 2.63 0.34
C ILE A 64 6.21 3.88 0.92
N ASP A 65 7.14 3.71 1.84
CA ASP A 65 7.91 4.79 2.46
C ASP A 65 8.68 5.59 1.41
N ASN A 66 9.49 4.90 0.59
CA ASN A 66 10.18 5.52 -0.55
C ASN A 66 9.21 6.17 -1.56
N LEU A 67 8.05 5.56 -1.81
CA LEU A 67 7.02 6.15 -2.67
C LEU A 67 6.48 7.46 -2.08
N CYS A 68 6.19 7.49 -0.77
CA CYS A 68 5.68 8.66 -0.08
C CYS A 68 6.75 9.76 0.04
N GLU A 69 8.02 9.40 0.22
CA GLU A 69 9.14 10.33 0.13
C GLU A 69 9.24 10.96 -1.26
N LYS A 70 9.06 10.19 -2.34
CA LYS A 70 9.02 10.73 -3.71
C LYS A 70 7.85 11.68 -3.92
N ILE A 71 6.69 11.38 -3.34
CA ILE A 71 5.54 12.31 -3.34
C ILE A 71 5.93 13.61 -2.63
N ASN A 72 6.52 13.53 -1.43
CA ASN A 72 6.98 14.72 -0.71
C ASN A 72 8.04 15.52 -1.48
N ASN A 73 8.90 14.84 -2.25
CA ASN A 73 9.90 15.49 -3.08
C ASN A 73 9.30 16.40 -4.16
N ILE A 74 8.07 16.16 -4.60
CA ILE A 74 7.37 17.10 -5.50
C ILE A 74 7.21 18.44 -4.79
N TRP A 75 6.64 18.44 -3.58
CA TRP A 75 6.50 19.67 -2.79
C TRP A 75 7.86 20.32 -2.52
N TYR A 76 8.86 19.53 -2.13
CA TYR A 76 10.22 20.03 -1.86
C TYR A 76 10.88 20.70 -3.07
N LEU A 77 10.69 20.15 -4.28
CA LEU A 77 11.24 20.73 -5.51
C LEU A 77 10.63 22.10 -5.81
N TYR A 78 9.33 22.28 -5.56
CA TYR A 78 8.66 23.58 -5.73
C TYR A 78 9.04 24.58 -4.62
N ASP A 79 9.18 24.13 -3.37
CA ASP A 79 9.57 24.98 -2.24
C ASP A 79 11.01 25.51 -2.38
N LYS A 80 11.94 24.65 -2.83
CA LYS A 80 13.36 25.02 -3.05
C LYS A 80 13.61 25.67 -4.40
N GLY A 81 12.78 25.37 -5.38
CA GLY A 81 12.95 25.78 -6.76
C GLY A 81 12.19 27.05 -7.06
N TRP A 82 12.78 28.21 -6.72
CA TRP A 82 12.25 29.54 -7.09
C TRP A 82 11.90 29.70 -8.58
N PHE A 83 12.40 28.81 -9.44
CA PHE A 83 12.24 28.82 -10.89
C PHE A 83 11.41 27.65 -11.45
N VAL A 84 10.97 26.69 -10.63
CA VAL A 84 10.17 25.54 -11.13
C VAL A 84 8.86 26.02 -11.74
N THR A 85 8.19 26.95 -11.04
CA THR A 85 6.94 27.57 -11.50
C THR A 85 7.13 28.45 -12.73
N GLU A 86 8.33 29.00 -12.97
CA GLU A 86 8.63 29.83 -14.15
C GLU A 86 8.86 29.02 -15.43
N HIS A 87 9.07 27.71 -15.31
CA HIS A 87 9.36 26.81 -16.42
C HIS A 87 8.30 25.72 -16.60
N ILE A 88 7.18 25.88 -15.90
CA ILE A 88 6.03 24.98 -15.96
C ILE A 88 4.81 25.82 -16.31
N SER A 89 4.02 25.32 -17.25
CA SER A 89 2.74 25.93 -17.60
C SER A 89 1.67 24.84 -17.77
N ILE A 90 0.41 25.24 -17.72
CA ILE A 90 -0.71 24.33 -17.95
C ILE A 90 -1.21 24.54 -19.38
N ASP A 91 -1.22 23.47 -20.17
CA ASP A 91 -1.87 23.44 -21.47
C ASP A 91 -3.38 23.56 -21.29
N ARG A 92 -3.91 24.77 -21.52
CA ARG A 92 -5.36 25.05 -21.55
C ARG A 92 -5.93 24.99 -22.98
N GLY A 93 -5.24 24.31 -23.91
CA GLY A 93 -5.66 24.15 -25.30
C GLY A 93 -6.84 23.20 -25.51
N ASN A 94 -7.04 22.81 -26.76
CA ASN A 94 -8.12 21.90 -27.16
C ASN A 94 -7.99 20.54 -26.45
N GLY A 95 -9.02 20.16 -25.69
CA GLY A 95 -9.04 18.92 -24.91
C GLY A 95 -8.74 19.10 -23.42
N TYR A 96 -8.40 20.30 -22.96
CA TYR A 96 -8.19 20.57 -21.53
C TYR A 96 -9.40 20.18 -20.68
N HIS A 97 -10.63 20.48 -21.11
CA HIS A 97 -11.84 20.13 -20.34
C HIS A 97 -11.99 18.64 -20.04
N TYR A 98 -11.52 17.76 -20.94
CA TYR A 98 -11.53 16.32 -20.69
C TYR A 98 -10.58 15.97 -19.55
N TRP A 99 -9.34 16.47 -19.59
CA TRP A 99 -8.36 16.24 -18.54
C TRP A 99 -8.73 16.91 -17.22
N GLU A 100 -9.26 18.13 -17.27
CA GLU A 100 -9.76 18.87 -16.11
C GLU A 100 -10.81 18.05 -15.35
N THR A 101 -11.73 17.40 -16.07
CA THR A 101 -12.76 16.55 -15.47
C THR A 101 -12.12 15.38 -14.70
N LEU A 102 -11.19 14.65 -15.33
CA LEU A 102 -10.49 13.52 -14.70
C LEU A 102 -9.62 13.94 -13.49
N ILE A 103 -8.97 15.11 -13.59
CA ILE A 103 -8.19 15.70 -12.50
C ILE A 103 -9.12 16.01 -11.33
N LYS A 104 -10.25 16.69 -11.56
CA LYS A 104 -11.22 17.03 -10.49
C LYS A 104 -11.86 15.80 -9.88
N GLU A 105 -12.21 14.78 -10.67
CA GLU A 105 -12.76 13.52 -10.18
C GLU A 105 -11.76 12.81 -9.25
N SER A 106 -10.51 12.68 -9.68
CA SER A 106 -9.45 12.03 -8.89
C SER A 106 -9.10 12.81 -7.62
N LEU A 107 -9.05 14.14 -7.69
CA LEU A 107 -8.84 15.02 -6.53
C LEU A 107 -10.00 14.92 -5.54
N THR A 108 -11.25 14.95 -6.01
CA THR A 108 -12.44 14.83 -5.17
C THR A 108 -12.48 13.46 -4.48
N ALA A 109 -12.14 12.39 -5.20
CA ALA A 109 -12.07 11.03 -4.66
C ALA A 109 -10.90 10.84 -3.68
N TYR A 110 -9.82 11.61 -3.82
CA TYR A 110 -8.71 11.65 -2.87
C TYR A 110 -9.13 12.41 -1.59
N ASN A 111 -9.61 13.65 -1.73
CA ASN A 111 -10.07 14.49 -0.65
C ASN A 111 -11.01 15.60 -1.18
N ALA A 112 -12.24 15.63 -0.66
CA ALA A 112 -13.28 16.58 -1.07
C ALA A 112 -12.87 18.06 -0.91
N LYS A 113 -11.90 18.37 -0.04
CA LYS A 113 -11.28 19.71 0.13
C LYS A 113 -10.85 20.33 -1.21
N TYR A 114 -10.38 19.52 -2.16
CA TYR A 114 -9.86 20.02 -3.44
C TYR A 114 -10.87 19.97 -4.59
N GLY A 115 -12.09 19.49 -4.37
CA GLY A 115 -13.06 19.29 -5.46
C GLY A 115 -13.42 20.58 -6.22
N ASN A 116 -13.36 21.72 -5.53
CA ASN A 116 -13.62 23.05 -6.11
C ASN A 116 -12.34 23.87 -6.35
N SER A 117 -11.15 23.30 -6.16
CA SER A 117 -9.90 24.03 -6.40
C SER A 117 -9.70 24.26 -7.90
N GLU A 118 -9.21 25.46 -8.26
CA GLU A 118 -8.76 25.71 -9.63
C GLU A 118 -7.51 24.87 -9.91
N ILE A 119 -7.42 24.28 -11.11
CA ILE A 119 -6.23 23.54 -11.53
C ILE A 119 -5.19 24.56 -11.97
N ASP A 120 -4.29 24.87 -11.06
CA ASP A 120 -3.12 25.72 -11.26
C ASP A 120 -1.81 24.94 -10.99
N ILE A 121 -0.69 25.60 -11.24
CA ILE A 121 0.65 25.03 -11.10
C ILE A 121 0.98 24.80 -9.61
N ASP A 122 0.40 25.59 -8.72
CA ASP A 122 0.64 25.56 -7.28
C ASP A 122 -0.19 24.46 -6.57
N LEU A 123 -1.22 23.93 -7.22
CA LEU A 123 -2.05 22.87 -6.68
C LEU A 123 -1.27 21.56 -6.52
N LEU A 124 -0.42 21.21 -7.50
CA LEU A 124 0.36 19.97 -7.47
C LEU A 124 1.27 19.87 -6.24
N PRO A 125 2.17 20.84 -5.95
CA PRO A 125 3.00 20.78 -4.76
C PRO A 125 2.17 20.85 -3.47
N LYS A 126 1.08 21.62 -3.44
CA LYS A 126 0.20 21.71 -2.27
C LYS A 126 -0.46 20.37 -1.94
N VAL A 127 -1.08 19.71 -2.91
CA VAL A 127 -1.73 18.40 -2.72
C VAL A 127 -0.69 17.34 -2.36
N SER A 128 0.52 17.43 -2.91
CA SER A 128 1.62 16.51 -2.58
C SER A 128 2.12 16.64 -1.14
N GLY A 129 2.31 17.88 -0.67
CA GLY A 129 2.69 18.15 0.72
C GLY A 129 1.59 17.73 1.71
N ASP A 130 0.34 18.11 1.41
CA ASP A 130 -0.82 17.74 2.24
C ASP A 130 -1.01 16.21 2.27
N PHE A 131 -0.75 15.49 1.16
CA PHE A 131 -0.73 14.02 1.16
C PHE A 131 0.30 13.47 2.15
N TYR A 132 1.52 13.97 2.11
CA TYR A 132 2.59 13.45 2.98
C TYR A 132 2.27 13.70 4.46
N VAL A 133 1.83 14.90 4.81
CA VAL A 133 1.56 15.29 6.21
C VAL A 133 0.25 14.71 6.74
N GLU A 134 -0.85 14.84 5.99
CA GLU A 134 -2.18 14.46 6.48
C GLU A 134 -2.49 12.97 6.27
N VAL A 135 -1.87 12.30 5.28
CA VAL A 135 -2.21 10.92 4.91
C VAL A 135 -1.08 9.94 5.25
N TRP A 136 0.17 10.28 4.94
CA TRP A 136 1.29 9.35 5.15
C TRP A 136 1.81 9.34 6.59
N GLN A 137 2.20 10.49 7.14
CA GLN A 137 2.81 10.59 8.47
C GLN A 137 2.00 9.88 9.59
N PRO A 138 0.66 10.00 9.67
CA PRO A 138 -0.11 9.33 10.72
C PRO A 138 -0.09 7.79 10.60
N VAL A 139 0.12 7.26 9.39
CA VAL A 139 0.01 5.83 9.08
C VAL A 139 1.39 5.17 8.91
N GLN A 140 2.48 5.95 8.86
CA GLN A 140 3.85 5.46 8.63
C GLN A 140 4.22 4.30 9.57
N ASN A 141 4.04 4.47 10.88
CA ASN A 141 4.33 3.42 11.87
C ASN A 141 3.41 2.19 11.75
N VAL A 142 2.16 2.40 11.32
CA VAL A 142 1.16 1.33 11.14
C VAL A 142 1.54 0.43 9.96
N THR A 143 2.20 0.97 8.93
CA THR A 143 2.59 0.19 7.74
C THR A 143 3.58 -0.94 8.06
N TYR A 144 4.59 -0.65 8.87
CA TYR A 144 5.58 -1.65 9.32
C TYR A 144 4.94 -2.69 10.24
N GLN A 145 4.06 -2.25 11.16
CA GLN A 145 3.32 -3.16 12.04
C GLN A 145 2.38 -4.08 11.26
N TYR A 146 1.72 -3.54 10.24
CA TYR A 146 0.85 -4.29 9.33
C TYR A 146 1.62 -5.35 8.54
N GLU A 147 2.79 -4.99 7.97
CA GLU A 147 3.62 -5.95 7.24
C GLU A 147 4.10 -7.09 8.16
N TRP A 148 4.60 -6.75 9.35
CA TRP A 148 5.00 -7.74 10.35
C TRP A 148 3.83 -8.67 10.73
N TRP A 149 2.65 -8.09 11.01
CA TRP A 149 1.46 -8.85 11.36
C TRP A 149 1.00 -9.76 10.22
N ASN A 150 0.99 -9.27 8.97
CA ASN A 150 0.60 -10.04 7.81
C ASN A 150 1.53 -11.23 7.57
N ASN A 151 2.84 -11.03 7.72
CA ASN A 151 3.82 -12.11 7.63
C ASN A 151 3.63 -13.14 8.75
N LYS A 152 3.41 -12.69 9.98
CA LYS A 152 3.21 -13.59 11.12
C LYS A 152 1.89 -14.37 11.01
N ARG A 153 0.83 -13.74 10.50
CA ARG A 153 -0.45 -14.38 10.17
C ARG A 153 -0.28 -15.47 9.11
N LYS A 154 0.42 -15.18 8.01
CA LYS A 154 0.69 -16.18 6.95
C LYS A 154 1.45 -17.37 7.51
N PHE A 155 2.50 -17.12 8.29
CA PHE A 155 3.26 -18.17 8.96
C PHE A 155 2.37 -19.04 9.84
N SER A 156 1.58 -18.43 10.73
CA SER A 156 0.66 -19.16 11.60
C SER A 156 -0.39 -19.95 10.82
N HIS A 157 -0.89 -19.43 9.70
CA HIS A 157 -1.83 -20.14 8.85
C HIS A 157 -1.22 -21.40 8.22
N TYR A 158 0.00 -21.32 7.66
CA TYR A 158 0.70 -22.48 7.13
C TYR A 158 1.10 -23.48 8.22
N PHE A 159 1.53 -22.97 9.38
CA PHE A 159 1.83 -23.82 10.53
C PHE A 159 0.59 -24.59 10.99
N LEU A 160 -0.57 -23.93 11.04
CA LEU A 160 -1.84 -24.56 11.37
C LEU A 160 -2.22 -25.64 10.35
N LEU A 161 -2.14 -25.35 9.05
CA LEU A 161 -2.36 -26.36 8.00
C LEU A 161 -1.41 -27.56 8.12
N GLY A 162 -0.13 -27.30 8.38
CA GLY A 162 0.86 -28.36 8.63
C GLY A 162 0.53 -29.20 9.87
N SER A 163 0.07 -28.56 10.94
CA SER A 163 -0.35 -29.25 12.16
C SER A 163 -1.58 -30.14 11.95
N ILE A 164 -2.57 -29.67 11.18
CA ILE A 164 -3.73 -30.48 10.78
C ILE A 164 -3.28 -31.68 9.95
N GLY A 165 -2.37 -31.47 8.98
CA GLY A 165 -1.82 -32.57 8.19
C GLY A 165 -1.10 -33.61 9.05
N LEU A 166 -0.31 -33.17 10.03
CA LEU A 166 0.39 -34.05 10.97
C LEU A 166 -0.58 -34.83 11.87
N LEU A 167 -1.64 -34.16 12.38
CA LEU A 167 -2.71 -34.82 13.15
C LEU A 167 -3.38 -35.92 12.33
N MET A 168 -3.78 -35.61 11.09
CA MET A 168 -4.40 -36.59 10.19
C MET A 168 -3.48 -37.78 9.90
N LEU A 169 -2.20 -37.51 9.64
CA LEU A 169 -1.21 -38.56 9.41
C LEU A 169 -1.03 -39.45 10.64
N SER A 170 -0.94 -38.85 11.82
CA SER A 170 -0.81 -39.59 13.08
C SER A 170 -2.03 -40.49 13.35
N LEU A 171 -3.24 -40.01 13.06
CA LEU A 171 -4.48 -40.78 13.16
C LEU A 171 -4.46 -41.97 12.20
N ILE A 172 -4.07 -41.77 10.94
CA ILE A 172 -3.96 -42.84 9.94
C ILE A 172 -2.93 -43.89 10.38
N THR A 173 -1.77 -43.47 10.91
CA THR A 173 -0.74 -44.38 11.42
C THR A 173 -1.25 -45.22 12.59
N ILE A 174 -1.94 -44.59 13.56
CA ILE A 174 -2.56 -45.32 14.68
C ILE A 174 -3.58 -46.32 14.16
N LEU A 175 -4.41 -45.94 13.19
CA LEU A 175 -5.48 -46.79 12.66
C LEU A 175 -4.93 -48.00 11.89
N LEU A 176 -3.90 -47.81 11.06
CA LEU A 176 -3.29 -48.88 10.25
C LEU A 176 -2.37 -49.82 11.06
N PHE A 177 -1.69 -49.31 12.09
CA PHE A 177 -0.65 -50.05 12.82
C PHE A 177 -0.98 -50.27 14.30
N SER A 178 -2.25 -50.10 14.70
CA SER A 178 -2.73 -50.27 16.09
C SER A 178 -2.34 -51.61 16.73
N ASN A 179 -2.25 -52.68 15.93
CA ASN A 179 -1.87 -54.02 16.42
C ASN A 179 -0.35 -54.20 16.64
N ILE A 180 0.49 -53.30 16.11
CA ILE A 180 1.95 -53.38 16.18
C ILE A 180 2.51 -52.33 17.15
N ILE A 181 1.85 -51.18 17.25
CA ILE A 181 2.28 -50.07 18.10
C ILE A 181 1.83 -50.31 19.54
N GLY A 182 2.78 -50.34 20.49
CA GLY A 182 2.45 -50.46 21.91
C GLY A 182 1.65 -49.26 22.45
N CYS A 183 0.71 -49.49 23.37
CA CYS A 183 -0.19 -48.46 23.93
C CYS A 183 0.53 -47.21 24.47
N SER A 184 1.77 -47.35 24.96
CA SER A 184 2.55 -46.22 25.46
C SER A 184 2.90 -45.21 24.36
N ILE A 185 3.22 -45.69 23.14
CA ILE A 185 3.59 -44.83 22.00
C ILE A 185 2.36 -44.04 21.53
N ILE A 186 1.19 -44.66 21.52
CA ILE A 186 -0.08 -43.99 21.17
C ILE A 186 -0.38 -42.85 22.15
N ASN A 187 -0.16 -43.07 23.45
CA ASN A 187 -0.36 -42.03 24.46
C ASN A 187 0.59 -40.85 24.27
N TYR A 188 1.88 -41.09 23.99
CA TYR A 188 2.85 -40.02 23.73
C TYR A 188 2.50 -39.21 22.47
N ILE A 189 2.11 -39.88 21.38
CA ILE A 189 1.68 -39.22 20.13
C ILE A 189 0.44 -38.37 20.41
N THR A 190 -0.52 -38.89 21.17
CA THR A 190 -1.76 -38.18 21.51
C THR A 190 -1.49 -36.93 22.35
N VAL A 191 -0.66 -37.04 23.39
CA VAL A 191 -0.27 -35.87 24.22
C VAL A 191 0.45 -34.83 23.38
N PHE A 192 1.37 -35.25 22.51
CA PHE A 192 2.08 -34.35 21.58
C PHE A 192 1.13 -33.61 20.65
N CYS A 193 0.14 -34.32 20.09
CA CYS A 193 -0.92 -33.76 19.26
C CYS A 193 -1.76 -32.71 20.02
N CYS A 194 -2.14 -33.00 21.27
CA CYS A 194 -2.86 -32.07 22.14
C CYS A 194 -2.03 -30.80 22.43
N CYS A 195 -0.73 -30.94 22.71
CA CYS A 195 0.16 -29.79 22.93
C CYS A 195 0.28 -28.90 21.69
N ILE A 196 0.47 -29.49 20.51
CA ILE A 196 0.51 -28.75 19.24
C ILE A 196 -0.81 -28.03 19.00
N PHE A 197 -1.93 -28.69 19.23
CA PHE A 197 -3.25 -28.07 19.05
C PHE A 197 -3.45 -26.88 20.00
N GLY A 198 -3.11 -27.03 21.29
CA GLY A 198 -3.16 -25.95 22.27
C GLY A 198 -2.27 -24.77 21.89
N TYR A 199 -1.06 -25.03 21.40
CA TYR A 199 -0.16 -23.98 20.91
C TYR A 199 -0.74 -23.23 19.70
N ASN A 200 -1.37 -23.93 18.76
CA ASN A 200 -2.03 -23.31 17.60
C ASN A 200 -3.17 -22.37 18.01
N ILE A 201 -4.01 -22.78 18.97
CA ILE A 201 -5.08 -21.92 19.50
C ILE A 201 -4.48 -20.68 20.16
N TYR A 202 -3.45 -20.84 20.99
CA TYR A 202 -2.78 -19.72 21.64
C TYR A 202 -2.21 -18.73 20.62
N GLU A 203 -1.52 -19.22 19.57
CA GLU A 203 -0.93 -18.35 18.55
C GLU A 203 -2.01 -17.62 17.73
N LEU A 204 -3.14 -18.27 17.42
CA LEU A 204 -4.30 -17.65 16.78
C LEU A 204 -4.90 -16.52 17.62
N VAL A 205 -5.14 -16.75 18.91
CA VAL A 205 -5.67 -15.72 19.83
C VAL A 205 -4.70 -14.54 19.90
N ARG A 206 -3.40 -14.80 20.04
CA ARG A 206 -2.37 -13.75 20.08
C ARG A 206 -2.34 -12.90 18.80
N ILE A 207 -2.51 -13.51 17.62
CA ILE A 207 -2.56 -12.79 16.34
C ILE A 207 -3.85 -11.96 16.22
N LYS A 208 -4.98 -12.49 16.72
CA LYS A 208 -6.26 -11.77 16.77
C LYS A 208 -6.19 -10.55 17.69
N ASP A 209 -5.63 -10.68 18.88
CA ASP A 209 -5.45 -9.55 19.81
C ASP A 209 -4.54 -8.47 19.22
N LYS A 210 -3.46 -8.85 18.54
CA LYS A 210 -2.60 -7.89 17.82
C LYS A 210 -3.31 -7.23 16.65
N SER A 211 -4.18 -7.96 15.94
CA SER A 211 -5.03 -7.38 14.89
C SER A 211 -5.92 -6.28 15.46
N ASN A 212 -6.61 -6.56 16.57
CA ASN A 212 -7.49 -5.59 17.21
C ASN A 212 -6.74 -4.32 17.64
N LYS A 213 -5.49 -4.44 18.10
CA LYS A 213 -4.66 -3.27 18.45
C LYS A 213 -4.19 -2.43 17.27
N ILE A 214 -4.05 -3.03 16.08
CA ILE A 214 -3.54 -2.35 14.88
C ILE A 214 -4.68 -1.71 14.07
N PHE A 215 -5.89 -2.28 14.14
CA PHE A 215 -7.05 -1.85 13.35
C PHE A 215 -8.20 -1.26 14.17
N SER A 216 -8.05 -1.13 15.50
CA SER A 216 -8.90 -0.30 16.36
C SER A 216 -8.44 1.15 16.32
#